data_AF-N8UQ40-F1
#
_entry.id   AF-N8UQ40-F1
#
_cell.length_a   1.000
_cell.length_b   1.000
_cell.length_c   1.000
_cell.angle_alpha   90.00
_cell.angle_beta   90.00
_cell.angle_gamma   90.00
#
_symmetry.space_group_name_H-M   'P 1'
#
loop_
_entity.id
_entity.type
_entity.pdbx_description
1 polymer ?
#
loop_
_entity_poly.entity_id
_entity_poly.type
_entity_poly.pdbx_seq_one_letter_code
_entity_poly.pdbx_strand_id
1 'polypeptide(L)'
;MSYPIHFRKKILAKLEEGQSIRAVAQHFEIDKNTIVEWKKRIEIKRTRPRKPSKVDDDALRADVEQYPDDYQYERAARFGCGTSTIGDALKRLNITVKKRPYGTRKQKQNSESSI
;
A
#
# COMPACT_ATOMS: atom_id res chain seq x y z
N MET A 1 16.68 -13.20 -4.60
CA MET A 1 17.18 -12.02 -3.86
C MET A 1 17.28 -10.84 -4.81
N SER A 2 16.99 -9.61 -4.38
CA SER A 2 17.11 -8.44 -5.24
C SER A 2 18.46 -7.76 -5.04
N TYR A 3 19.26 -7.66 -6.09
CA TYR A 3 20.54 -6.95 -6.04
C TYR A 3 20.33 -5.44 -5.81
N PRO A 4 21.16 -4.78 -4.98
CA PRO A 4 21.12 -3.33 -4.74
C PRO A 4 21.35 -2.50 -6.00
N ILE A 5 20.79 -1.29 -6.04
CA ILE A 5 20.88 -0.38 -7.20
C ILE A 5 22.33 -0.04 -7.57
N HIS A 6 23.20 0.22 -6.59
CA HIS A 6 24.60 0.56 -6.85
C HIS A 6 25.35 -0.58 -7.58
N PHE A 7 25.03 -1.83 -7.23
CA PHE A 7 25.62 -3.00 -7.86
C PHE A 7 25.15 -3.17 -9.31
N ARG A 8 23.85 -2.95 -9.56
CA ARG A 8 23.30 -2.93 -10.92
C ARG A 8 23.97 -1.86 -11.78
N LYS A 9 24.16 -0.64 -11.24
CA LYS A 9 24.86 0.46 -11.92
C LYS A 9 26.30 0.10 -12.27
N LYS A 10 27.03 -0.51 -11.32
CA LYS A 10 28.41 -0.97 -11.55
C LYS A 10 28.49 -1.96 -12.71
N ILE A 11 27.56 -2.91 -12.78
CA ILE A 11 27.53 -3.94 -13.83
C ILE A 11 27.16 -3.33 -15.19
N LEU A 12 26.24 -2.38 -15.22
CA LEU A 12 25.89 -1.67 -16.45
C LEU A 12 27.05 -0.81 -16.95
N ALA A 13 27.79 -0.14 -16.06
CA ALA A 13 29.00 0.60 -16.42
C ALA A 13 30.07 -0.31 -17.05
N LYS A 14 30.27 -1.52 -16.50
CA LYS A 14 31.14 -2.54 -17.12
C LYS A 14 30.70 -2.98 -18.51
N LEU A 15 29.40 -2.96 -18.78
CA LEU A 15 28.86 -3.21 -20.11
C LEU A 15 29.16 -2.06 -21.08
N GLU A 16 29.08 -0.82 -20.60
CA GLU A 16 29.40 0.39 -21.38
C GLU A 16 30.90 0.51 -21.69
N GLU A 17 31.77 0.00 -20.81
CA GLU A 17 33.21 -0.15 -21.05
C GLU A 17 33.55 -1.15 -22.18
N GLY A 18 32.54 -1.80 -22.80
CA GLY A 18 32.72 -2.68 -23.97
C GLY A 18 32.79 -4.17 -23.63
N GLN A 19 32.56 -4.57 -22.39
CA GLN A 19 32.55 -5.98 -22.01
C GLN A 19 31.25 -6.67 -22.48
N SER A 20 31.37 -7.90 -22.99
CA SER A 20 30.19 -8.67 -23.39
C SER A 20 29.35 -9.09 -22.17
N ILE A 21 28.03 -9.19 -22.35
CA ILE A 21 27.10 -9.65 -21.29
C ILE A 21 27.53 -11.01 -20.72
N ARG A 22 28.06 -11.92 -21.57
CA ARG A 22 28.52 -13.24 -21.14
C ARG A 22 29.76 -13.17 -20.26
N ALA A 23 30.72 -12.31 -20.60
CA ALA A 23 31.93 -12.12 -19.80
C ALA A 23 31.59 -11.49 -18.44
N VAL A 24 30.72 -10.48 -18.41
CA VAL A 24 30.28 -9.82 -17.17
C VAL A 24 29.46 -10.79 -16.30
N ALA A 25 28.54 -11.55 -16.89
CA ALA A 25 27.79 -12.60 -16.18
C ALA A 25 28.70 -13.63 -15.52
N GLN A 26 29.74 -14.08 -16.23
CA GLN A 26 30.71 -15.04 -15.70
C GLN A 26 31.59 -14.42 -14.60
N HIS A 27 32.06 -13.18 -14.78
CA HIS A 27 32.91 -12.49 -13.83
C HIS A 27 32.19 -12.19 -12.50
N PHE A 28 30.91 -11.84 -12.56
CA PHE A 28 30.11 -11.52 -11.36
C PHE A 28 29.25 -12.68 -10.86
N GLU A 29 29.30 -13.84 -11.52
CA GLU A 29 28.50 -15.03 -11.20
C GLU A 29 26.99 -14.76 -11.17
N ILE A 30 26.50 -14.02 -12.17
CA ILE A 30 25.09 -13.62 -12.29
C ILE A 30 24.52 -14.20 -13.58
N ASP A 31 23.25 -14.57 -13.56
CA ASP A 31 22.56 -14.98 -14.78
C ASP A 31 22.50 -13.83 -15.80
N LYS A 32 22.75 -14.16 -17.06
CA LYS A 32 22.73 -13.24 -18.20
C LYS A 32 21.37 -12.55 -18.31
N ASN A 33 20.28 -13.28 -18.04
CA ASN A 33 18.94 -12.73 -18.07
C ASN A 33 18.75 -11.61 -17.05
N THR A 34 19.36 -11.71 -15.87
CA THR A 34 19.30 -10.66 -14.85
C THR A 34 19.95 -9.36 -15.33
N ILE A 35 21.08 -9.44 -16.05
CA ILE A 35 21.73 -8.26 -16.64
C ILE A 35 20.85 -7.63 -17.72
N VAL A 36 20.22 -8.46 -18.57
CA VAL A 36 19.28 -7.99 -19.60
C VAL A 36 18.06 -7.31 -18.98
N GLU A 37 17.53 -7.83 -17.87
CA GLU A 37 16.44 -7.20 -17.13
C GLU A 37 16.85 -5.84 -16.55
N TRP A 38 18.05 -5.70 -16.01
CA TRP A 38 18.54 -4.41 -15.48
C TRP A 38 18.74 -3.37 -16.56
N LYS A 39 19.14 -3.78 -17.76
CA LYS A 39 19.22 -2.89 -18.92
C LYS A 39 17.84 -2.32 -19.29
N LYS A 40 16.78 -3.11 -19.12
CA LYS A 40 15.39 -2.64 -19.31
C LYS A 40 14.90 -1.78 -18.16
N ARG A 41 15.24 -2.15 -16.92
CA ARG A 41 14.78 -1.47 -15.71
C ARG A 41 15.77 -1.62 -14.57
N ILE A 42 16.46 -0.53 -14.24
CA ILE A 42 17.43 -0.53 -13.15
C ILE A 42 16.78 -0.51 -11.77
N GLU A 43 15.59 0.07 -11.67
CA GLU A 43 14.84 0.23 -10.41
C GLU A 43 14.43 -1.11 -9.80
N ILE A 44 14.57 -1.20 -8.47
CA ILE A 44 14.06 -2.33 -7.70
C ILE A 44 12.55 -2.14 -7.51
N LYS A 45 11.75 -3.10 -7.99
CA LYS A 45 10.34 -3.20 -7.60
C LYS A 45 10.26 -3.68 -6.15
N ARG A 46 10.07 -2.76 -5.21
CA ARG A 46 10.00 -3.07 -3.78
C ARG A 46 8.72 -3.79 -3.39
N THR A 47 7.59 -3.33 -3.92
CA THR A 47 6.27 -3.89 -3.60
C THR A 47 5.41 -3.95 -4.85
N ARG A 48 4.57 -4.98 -4.95
CA ARG A 48 3.51 -5.04 -5.94
C ARG A 48 2.38 -4.14 -5.46
N PRO A 49 1.82 -3.25 -6.31
CA PRO A 49 0.58 -2.57 -5.94
C PRO A 49 -0.50 -3.65 -5.74
N ARG A 50 -1.02 -3.76 -4.53
CA ARG A 50 -2.14 -4.66 -4.18
C ARG A 50 -3.38 -3.81 -3.98
N LYS A 51 -4.45 -4.14 -4.71
CA LYS A 51 -5.76 -3.57 -4.44
C LYS A 51 -6.36 -4.21 -3.18
N PRO A 52 -7.10 -3.45 -2.37
CA PRO A 52 -7.89 -4.02 -1.28
C PRO A 52 -8.97 -4.93 -1.85
N SER A 53 -9.24 -6.05 -1.20
CA SER A 53 -10.25 -7.01 -1.67
C SER A 53 -11.58 -6.92 -0.94
N LYS A 54 -11.62 -6.39 0.29
CA LYS A 54 -12.75 -6.59 1.21
C LYS A 54 -13.55 -5.34 1.58
N VAL A 55 -12.98 -4.15 1.46
CA VAL A 55 -13.65 -2.89 1.80
C VAL A 55 -13.50 -1.94 0.63
N ASP A 56 -14.62 -1.43 0.16
CA ASP A 56 -14.65 -0.39 -0.85
C ASP A 56 -14.36 0.99 -0.22
N ASP A 57 -13.51 1.77 -0.88
CA ASP A 57 -12.98 3.02 -0.36
C ASP A 57 -14.04 4.11 -0.34
N ASP A 58 -14.89 4.16 -1.37
CA ASP A 58 -15.92 5.18 -1.49
C ASP A 58 -17.06 4.92 -0.50
N ALA A 59 -17.45 3.65 -0.33
CA ALA A 59 -18.41 3.25 0.68
C ALA A 59 -17.92 3.55 2.12
N LEU A 60 -16.63 3.33 2.41
CA LEU A 60 -16.07 3.65 3.73
C LEU A 60 -16.02 5.15 3.99
N ARG A 61 -15.75 5.99 2.98
CA ARG A 61 -15.80 7.46 3.15
C ARG A 61 -17.22 7.93 3.50
N ALA A 62 -18.23 7.43 2.79
CA ALA A 62 -19.62 7.77 3.06
C ALA A 62 -20.05 7.35 4.48
N ASP A 63 -19.67 6.15 4.94
CA ASP A 63 -19.96 5.69 6.31
C ASP A 63 -19.24 6.54 7.38
N VAL A 64 -18.02 7.03 7.10
CA VAL A 64 -17.31 7.95 8.00
C VAL A 64 -18.00 9.31 8.10
N GLU A 65 -18.48 9.85 6.99
CA GLU A 65 -19.23 11.11 6.97
C GLU A 65 -20.58 11.01 7.67
N GLN A 66 -21.31 9.92 7.43
CA GLN A 66 -22.63 9.70 8.03
C GLN A 66 -22.53 9.42 9.53
N TYR A 67 -21.49 8.70 9.96
CA TYR A 67 -21.34 8.27 11.35
C TYR A 67 -19.95 8.61 11.91
N PRO A 68 -19.60 9.88 12.10
CA PRO A 68 -18.24 10.28 12.43
C PRO A 68 -17.72 9.76 13.78
N ASP A 69 -18.63 9.50 14.73
CA ASP A 69 -18.30 9.06 16.09
C ASP A 69 -18.31 7.54 16.28
N ASP A 70 -18.62 6.77 15.23
CA ASP A 70 -18.74 5.32 15.35
C ASP A 70 -17.37 4.64 15.41
N TYR A 71 -17.29 3.65 16.28
CA TYR A 71 -16.10 2.86 16.50
C TYR A 71 -15.84 1.91 15.32
N GLN A 72 -14.58 1.49 15.18
CA GLN A 72 -14.17 0.58 14.10
C GLN A 72 -14.94 -0.75 14.10
N TYR A 73 -15.39 -1.22 15.27
CA TYR A 73 -16.17 -2.47 15.35
C TYR A 73 -17.63 -2.30 14.89
N GLU A 74 -18.23 -1.13 15.09
CA GLU A 74 -19.59 -0.83 14.62
C GLU A 74 -19.59 -0.74 13.08
N ARG A 75 -18.58 -0.07 12.53
CA ARG A 75 -18.35 -0.02 11.08
C ARG A 75 -18.09 -1.40 10.50
N ALA A 76 -17.24 -2.20 11.16
CA ALA A 76 -16.91 -3.55 10.71
C ALA A 76 -18.17 -4.45 10.64
N ALA A 77 -19.12 -4.28 11.57
CA ALA A 77 -20.40 -4.98 11.52
C ALA A 77 -21.24 -4.59 10.29
N ARG A 78 -21.27 -3.31 9.90
CA ARG A 78 -21.97 -2.84 8.67
C ARG A 78 -21.34 -3.40 7.39
N PHE A 79 -20.01 -3.44 7.34
CA PHE A 79 -19.26 -3.93 6.17
C PHE A 79 -19.06 -5.46 6.16
N GLY A 80 -19.53 -6.19 7.18
CA GLY A 80 -19.33 -7.64 7.29
C GLY A 80 -17.85 -8.06 7.30
N CYS A 81 -16.97 -7.23 7.85
CA CYS A 81 -15.53 -7.44 7.84
C CYS A 81 -14.91 -7.44 9.24
N GLY A 82 -13.61 -7.68 9.33
CA GLY A 82 -12.90 -7.64 10.60
C GLY A 82 -12.60 -6.20 11.03
N THR A 83 -12.55 -5.95 12.34
CA THR A 83 -12.20 -4.64 12.92
C THR A 83 -10.84 -4.13 12.43
N SER A 84 -9.84 -5.03 12.34
CA SER A 84 -8.52 -4.74 11.77
C SER A 84 -8.59 -4.31 10.30
N THR A 85 -9.50 -4.89 9.52
CA THR A 85 -9.69 -4.54 8.11
C THR A 85 -10.18 -3.11 7.95
N ILE A 86 -11.11 -2.67 8.81
CA ILE A 86 -11.54 -1.26 8.86
C ILE A 86 -10.39 -0.36 9.30
N GLY A 87 -9.64 -0.75 10.33
CA GLY A 87 -8.48 0.02 10.81
C GLY A 87 -7.42 0.24 9.72
N ASP A 88 -7.09 -0.80 8.96
CA ASP A 88 -6.13 -0.71 7.84
C ASP A 88 -6.69 0.11 6.67
N ALA A 89 -7.99 -0.01 6.38
CA ALA A 89 -8.66 0.79 5.36
C ALA A 89 -8.66 2.29 5.72
N LEU A 90 -8.99 2.65 6.97
CA LEU A 90 -8.94 4.03 7.45
C LEU A 90 -7.53 4.63 7.37
N LYS A 91 -6.50 3.88 7.77
CA LYS A 91 -5.10 4.30 7.64
C LYS A 91 -4.71 4.54 6.18
N ARG A 92 -5.11 3.64 5.29
CA ARG A 92 -4.85 3.75 3.85
C ARG A 92 -5.52 4.96 3.22
N LEU A 93 -6.71 5.33 3.69
CA LEU A 93 -7.43 6.54 3.26
C LEU A 93 -6.96 7.82 3.96
N ASN A 94 -5.97 7.75 4.85
CA ASN A 94 -5.50 8.85 5.69
C ASN A 94 -6.61 9.52 6.53
N ILE A 95 -7.66 8.76 6.86
CA ILE A 95 -8.76 9.26 7.70
C ILE A 95 -8.34 9.10 9.16
N THR A 96 -8.18 10.22 9.85
CA THR A 96 -7.89 10.25 11.29
C THR A 96 -8.94 11.09 12.00
N VAL A 97 -9.60 10.51 13.00
CA VAL A 97 -10.57 11.22 13.84
C VAL A 97 -9.85 11.67 15.11
N LYS A 98 -9.78 12.99 15.33
CA LYS A 98 -9.25 13.53 16.59
C LYS A 98 -10.26 13.27 17.69
N LYS A 99 -9.80 12.73 18.83
CA LYS A 99 -10.65 12.55 20.00
C LYS A 99 -11.25 13.89 20.42
N ARG A 100 -12.56 13.92 20.63
CA ARG A 100 -13.24 15.08 21.20
C ARG A 100 -12.76 15.27 22.65
N PRO A 101 -12.62 16.52 23.14
CA PRO A 101 -12.30 16.77 24.54
C PRO A 101 -13.43 16.26 25.44
N TYR A 102 -13.06 15.66 26.57
CA TYR A 102 -14.01 15.18 27.57
C TYR A 102 -14.92 16.34 28.01
N GLY A 103 -16.24 16.17 27.88
CA GLY A 103 -17.25 17.18 28.25
C GLY A 103 -18.12 17.70 27.09
N THR A 104 -17.82 17.35 25.84
CA THR A 104 -18.71 17.68 24.72
C THR A 104 -19.84 16.64 24.59
N ARG A 105 -21.09 17.08 24.76
CA ARG A 105 -22.28 16.24 24.63
C ARG A 105 -22.39 15.72 23.19
N LYS A 106 -22.47 14.40 22.99
CA LYS A 106 -22.73 13.79 21.66
C LYS A 106 -24.06 14.35 21.15
N GLN A 107 -24.07 14.99 19.99
CA GLN A 107 -25.33 15.34 19.32
C GLN A 107 -26.03 14.01 19.00
N LYS A 108 -27.24 13.82 19.52
CA LYS A 108 -28.06 12.67 19.13
C LYS A 108 -28.34 12.81 17.64
N GLN A 109 -27.97 11.80 16.86
CA GLN A 109 -28.52 11.69 15.51
C GLN A 109 -30.02 11.42 15.67
N ASN A 110 -30.85 12.29 15.11
CA ASN A 110 -32.29 12.07 15.07
C ASN A 110 -32.56 10.83 14.22
N SER A 111 -32.99 9.74 14.86
CA SER A 111 -33.57 8.60 14.16
C SER A 111 -34.98 8.99 13.72
N GLU A 112 -35.10 9.68 12.58
CA GLU A 112 -36.40 9.95 11.96
C GLU A 112 -36.80 8.79 11.02
N SER A 113 -37.88 8.13 11.46
CA SER A 113 -38.92 7.40 10.72
C SER A 113 -38.56 6.31 9.70
N SER A 114 -38.92 5.07 10.04
CA SER A 114 -39.67 4.19 9.14
C SER A 114 -40.77 3.49 9.94
N ILE A 115 -42.00 3.97 9.78
CA ILE A 115 -43.23 3.15 9.80
C ILE A 115 -43.56 2.93 8.33
#